data_AF-A0A7W1IJX2-F1
#
_entry.id   AF-A0A7W1IJX2-F1
#
_cell.length_a   1.000
_cell.length_b   1.000
_cell.length_c   1.000
_cell.angle_alpha   90.00
_cell.angle_beta   90.00
_cell.angle_gamma   90.00
#
_symmetry.space_group_name_H-M   'P 1'
#
loop_
_entity.id
_entity.type
_entity.pdbx_description
1 polymer ?
#
loop_
_entity_poly.entity_id
_entity_poly.type
_entity_poly.pdbx_seq_one_letter_code
_entity_poly.pdbx_strand_id
1 'polypeptide(L)'
;MSQLAEHKSHGDYLARLDVSPSSTPGDSIHFIRITDALAAARAGRLARGETDKAACRITIAAPAGTLRGSTSPSSDPTLERFPLMIDVPDITLKGALKMQVDAAGRATGSSEGGTVTTLAPAPALIVTGGSSQGGVSEELVVVNGTTAGPKGYGAVIEGFVFQSGRGADVTPVGGQGILALRVSGLVVRGNRFEGGFTESIDLRATSALVERNHLSGLGGSCDVCLAGPGDYAARDNRILGKGGIPGITVTAPVLLPVPEVIEQYTLPATALTTAALVNNEVMGHLAKPVGVGLRVEAIGVGAPNVAGNTKVTMTGNTLVGNTWGIIVHAAFPVAGTALRGDVSLTTSGNTISGSCQNDLFVSLTRHVTALGISQLTLPYSLNSTYTLALGSDLSWDKAWFAHPAGFGNSLIVNGQTMPNGSRNAYDATRVCP
;
A
#
# COMPACT_ATOMS: atom_id res chain seq x y z
N MET A 1 10.08 6.26 44.23
CA MET A 1 8.68 6.50 43.83
C MET A 1 8.72 7.18 42.48
N SER A 2 7.97 6.73 41.47
CA SER A 2 8.02 7.37 40.15
C SER A 2 7.37 8.75 40.23
N GLN A 3 7.95 9.74 39.56
CA GLN A 3 7.40 11.11 39.44
C GLN A 3 6.09 11.13 38.64
N LEU A 4 5.63 9.99 38.15
CA LEU A 4 4.46 9.87 37.28
C LEU A 4 3.17 10.36 37.93
N ALA A 5 2.96 10.07 39.22
CA ALA A 5 1.75 10.53 39.92
C ALA A 5 1.73 12.06 40.03
N GLU A 6 2.90 12.68 40.25
CA GLU A 6 3.09 14.12 40.30
C GLU A 6 2.88 14.75 38.91
N HIS A 7 3.51 14.23 37.87
CA HIS A 7 3.32 14.67 36.48
C HIS A 7 1.85 14.55 36.03
N LYS A 8 1.17 13.44 36.34
CA LYS A 8 -0.27 13.27 36.08
C LYS A 8 -1.11 14.30 36.83
N SER A 9 -0.75 14.61 38.08
CA SER A 9 -1.46 15.62 38.88
C SER A 9 -1.26 17.05 38.37
N HIS A 10 -0.15 17.31 37.67
CA HIS A 10 0.12 18.58 36.98
C HIS A 10 -0.49 18.65 35.57
N GLY A 11 -1.12 17.57 35.08
CA GLY A 11 -1.73 17.52 33.76
C GLY A 11 -0.74 17.27 32.62
N ASP A 12 0.46 16.78 32.92
CA ASP A 12 1.47 16.53 31.89
C ASP A 12 1.06 15.44 30.91
N TYR A 13 1.43 15.63 29.64
CA TYR A 13 1.12 14.69 28.57
C TYR A 13 1.97 13.43 28.66
N LEU A 14 1.32 12.26 28.65
CA LEU A 14 1.99 10.99 28.43
C LEU A 14 2.41 10.88 26.96
N ALA A 15 3.65 11.26 26.67
CA ALA A 15 4.22 11.20 25.32
C ALA A 15 4.75 9.79 24.95
N ARG A 16 4.85 8.87 25.92
CA ARG A 16 5.37 7.52 25.71
C ARG A 16 4.59 6.49 26.51
N LEU A 17 4.21 5.40 25.85
CA LEU A 17 3.68 4.17 26.45
C LEU A 17 4.61 3.02 26.04
N ASP A 18 4.87 2.10 26.95
CA ASP A 18 5.79 0.99 26.74
C ASP A 18 5.04 -0.34 26.81
N VAL A 19 5.24 -1.19 25.81
CA VAL A 19 4.73 -2.55 25.81
C VAL A 19 5.79 -3.45 26.44
N SER A 20 5.36 -4.29 27.37
CA SER A 20 6.20 -5.26 28.06
C SER A 20 5.34 -6.48 28.38
N PRO A 21 5.38 -7.54 27.55
CA PRO A 21 4.54 -8.72 27.72
C PRO A 21 4.66 -9.40 29.09
N SER A 22 5.77 -9.20 29.80
CA SER A 22 6.03 -9.71 31.16
C SER A 22 5.72 -8.71 32.27
N SER A 23 5.21 -7.52 31.96
CA SER A 23 4.89 -6.51 32.97
C SER A 23 3.61 -6.85 33.74
N THR A 24 3.53 -6.41 34.99
CA THR A 24 2.26 -6.35 35.73
C THR A 24 1.66 -4.97 35.47
N PRO A 25 0.53 -4.85 34.74
CA PRO A 25 -0.11 -3.57 34.46
C PRO A 25 -0.48 -2.84 35.77
N GLY A 26 -0.31 -1.52 35.81
CA GLY A 26 -0.77 -0.74 36.98
C GLY A 26 -0.46 0.76 36.97
N ASP A 27 0.51 1.21 36.17
CA ASP A 27 0.96 2.62 36.18
C ASP A 27 0.42 3.48 35.01
N SER A 28 -0.34 2.87 34.10
CA SER A 28 -0.83 3.47 32.84
C SER A 28 0.25 3.89 31.84
N ILE A 29 1.50 3.45 32.02
CA ILE A 29 2.59 3.60 31.05
C ILE A 29 2.96 2.24 30.45
N HIS A 30 3.01 1.21 31.28
CA HIS A 30 3.38 -0.14 30.88
C HIS A 30 2.15 -0.99 30.58
N PHE A 31 2.13 -1.61 29.41
CA PHE A 31 1.04 -2.44 28.93
C PHE A 31 1.57 -3.81 28.49
N ILE A 32 0.78 -4.87 28.66
CA ILE A 32 1.15 -6.21 28.17
C ILE A 32 1.11 -6.24 26.64
N ARG A 33 0.19 -5.48 26.03
CA ARG A 33 -0.13 -5.49 24.60
C ARG A 33 -0.12 -4.09 23.99
N ILE A 34 0.18 -4.00 22.70
CA ILE A 34 0.00 -2.79 21.90
C ILE A 34 -1.48 -2.40 21.88
N THR A 35 -2.38 -3.38 21.77
CA THR A 35 -3.84 -3.17 21.79
C THR A 35 -4.29 -2.34 23.00
N ASP A 36 -3.77 -2.66 24.19
CA ASP A 36 -4.16 -1.97 25.43
C ASP A 36 -3.55 -0.57 25.51
N ALA A 37 -2.30 -0.41 25.05
CA ALA A 37 -1.65 0.89 24.96
C ALA A 37 -2.39 1.82 23.98
N LEU A 38 -2.84 1.30 22.83
CA LEU A 38 -3.65 2.03 21.86
C LEU A 38 -5.01 2.43 22.46
N ALA A 39 -5.68 1.53 23.16
CA ALA A 39 -6.93 1.83 23.84
C ALA A 39 -6.77 2.94 24.90
N ALA A 40 -5.68 2.91 25.67
CA ALA A 40 -5.35 3.95 26.64
C ALA A 40 -5.04 5.30 25.98
N ALA A 41 -4.23 5.30 24.92
CA ALA A 41 -3.93 6.49 24.14
C ALA A 41 -5.20 7.12 23.56
N ARG A 42 -6.06 6.29 22.95
CA ARG A 42 -7.37 6.68 22.43
C ARG A 42 -8.27 7.29 23.50
N ALA A 43 -8.44 6.62 24.63
CA ALA A 43 -9.25 7.14 25.74
C ALA A 43 -8.74 8.51 26.21
N GLY A 44 -7.42 8.68 26.34
CA GLY A 44 -6.81 9.95 26.71
C GLY A 44 -7.07 11.06 25.68
N ARG A 45 -6.96 10.75 24.37
CA ARG A 45 -7.26 11.69 23.28
C ARG A 45 -8.70 12.17 23.33
N LEU A 46 -9.64 11.23 23.45
CA LEU A 46 -11.07 11.53 23.48
C LEU A 46 -11.46 12.35 24.71
N ALA A 47 -10.90 12.03 25.88
CA ALA A 47 -11.14 12.80 27.10
C ALA A 47 -10.69 14.27 26.97
N ARG A 48 -9.72 14.56 26.09
CA ARG A 48 -9.23 15.92 25.79
C ARG A 48 -9.88 16.55 24.56
N GLY A 49 -10.79 15.85 23.88
CA GLY A 49 -11.38 16.32 22.62
C GLY A 49 -10.39 16.37 21.44
N GLU A 50 -9.26 15.65 21.52
CA GLU A 50 -8.23 15.58 20.48
C GLU A 50 -8.66 14.56 19.40
N THR A 51 -9.55 14.97 18.49
CA THR A 51 -10.17 14.07 17.50
C THR A 51 -9.46 14.07 16.15
N ASP A 52 -8.95 15.20 15.68
CA ASP A 52 -8.25 15.32 14.39
C ASP A 52 -6.84 15.93 14.51
N LYS A 53 -6.57 16.60 15.62
CA LYS A 53 -5.27 17.17 16.00
C LYS A 53 -4.96 16.87 17.46
N ALA A 54 -3.67 16.77 17.75
CA ALA A 54 -3.15 16.50 19.07
C ALA A 54 -2.19 17.60 19.51
N ALA A 55 -2.15 17.91 20.81
CA ALA A 55 -1.16 18.84 21.34
C ALA A 55 0.28 18.27 21.30
N CYS A 56 0.41 16.95 21.45
CA CYS A 56 1.69 16.25 21.36
C CYS A 56 1.52 14.85 20.76
N ARG A 57 2.60 14.28 20.24
CA ARG A 57 2.67 12.89 19.77
C ARG A 57 2.76 11.91 20.93
N ILE A 58 2.11 10.75 20.81
CA ILE A 58 2.26 9.62 21.73
C ILE A 58 3.00 8.51 20.99
N THR A 59 4.13 8.05 21.53
CA THR A 59 4.85 6.89 21.04
C THR A 59 4.52 5.66 21.88
N ILE A 60 4.01 4.61 21.23
CA ILE A 60 3.83 3.28 21.80
C ILE A 60 5.02 2.43 21.33
N ALA A 61 5.93 2.14 22.25
CA ALA A 61 7.13 1.38 21.96
C ALA A 61 6.93 -0.10 22.31
N ALA A 62 7.14 -0.97 21.32
CA ALA A 62 7.09 -2.40 21.46
C ALA A 62 8.50 -3.01 21.61
N PRO A 63 8.70 -3.99 22.51
CA PRO A 63 10.00 -4.56 22.76
C PRO A 63 10.35 -5.56 21.64
N ALA A 64 11.62 -5.95 21.56
CA ALA A 64 12.02 -7.04 20.68
C ALA A 64 11.34 -8.35 21.10
N GLY A 65 10.99 -9.18 20.11
CA GLY A 65 10.26 -10.43 20.30
C GLY A 65 9.04 -10.53 19.38
N THR A 66 8.32 -11.65 19.49
CA THR A 66 7.12 -11.91 18.70
C THR A 66 5.88 -11.60 19.51
N LEU A 67 5.09 -10.64 19.04
CA LEU A 67 3.76 -10.32 19.57
C LEU A 67 2.73 -11.07 18.73
N ARG A 68 2.16 -12.12 19.34
CA ARG A 68 1.14 -12.95 18.69
C ARG A 68 -0.23 -12.30 18.88
N GLY A 69 -1.09 -12.41 17.87
CA GLY A 69 -2.46 -11.90 17.95
C GLY A 69 -3.44 -12.64 17.08
N SER A 70 -4.71 -12.27 17.18
CA SER A 70 -5.81 -12.87 16.43
C SER A 70 -6.81 -11.79 16.02
N THR A 71 -7.40 -11.95 14.84
CA THR A 71 -8.57 -11.17 14.39
C THR A 71 -9.87 -11.62 15.04
N SER A 72 -9.93 -12.89 15.44
CA SER A 72 -11.04 -13.44 16.19
C SER A 72 -10.91 -13.11 17.68
N PRO A 73 -12.04 -12.87 18.40
CA PRO A 73 -12.03 -12.70 19.85
C PRO A 73 -11.29 -13.84 20.56
N SER A 74 -10.42 -13.48 21.49
CA SER A 74 -9.69 -14.43 22.35
C SER A 74 -9.81 -14.00 23.82
N SER A 75 -9.95 -14.99 24.70
CA SER A 75 -9.87 -14.82 26.15
C SER A 75 -8.44 -14.76 26.67
N ASP A 76 -7.44 -15.09 25.85
CA ASP A 76 -6.03 -15.00 26.21
C ASP A 76 -5.63 -13.51 26.33
N PRO A 77 -5.30 -13.03 27.55
CA PRO A 77 -4.96 -11.63 27.77
C PRO A 77 -3.59 -11.25 27.23
N THR A 78 -2.77 -12.22 26.78
CA THR A 78 -1.43 -12.00 26.25
C THR A 78 -1.42 -11.80 24.73
N LEU A 79 -2.50 -12.16 24.04
CA LEU A 79 -2.61 -12.00 22.59
C LEU A 79 -3.08 -10.60 22.20
N GLU A 80 -2.41 -10.03 21.20
CA GLU A 80 -2.90 -8.84 20.50
C GLU A 80 -4.27 -9.10 19.86
N ARG A 81 -5.07 -8.04 19.78
CA ARG A 81 -6.35 -8.06 19.06
C ARG A 81 -6.15 -7.33 17.75
N PHE A 82 -6.11 -8.10 16.67
CA PHE A 82 -5.97 -7.55 15.33
C PHE A 82 -7.35 -7.15 14.74
N PRO A 83 -7.41 -6.09 13.94
CA PRO A 83 -6.33 -5.15 13.66
C PRO A 83 -6.00 -4.24 14.84
N LEU A 84 -4.73 -3.87 14.99
CA LEU A 84 -4.31 -2.78 15.85
C LEU A 84 -4.84 -1.46 15.26
N MET A 85 -5.85 -0.89 15.91
CA MET A 85 -6.56 0.29 15.41
C MET A 85 -5.91 1.60 15.86
N ILE A 86 -5.55 2.46 14.90
CA ILE A 86 -5.14 3.85 15.11
C ILE A 86 -6.20 4.77 14.49
N ASP A 87 -7.11 5.27 15.33
CA ASP A 87 -8.21 6.16 14.92
C ASP A 87 -8.16 7.52 15.62
N VAL A 88 -7.04 7.88 16.26
CA VAL A 88 -6.80 9.17 16.92
C VAL A 88 -5.46 9.77 16.49
N PRO A 89 -5.29 11.10 16.56
CA PRO A 89 -4.15 11.76 15.94
C PRO A 89 -2.82 11.53 16.66
N ASP A 90 -1.75 11.62 15.87
CA ASP A 90 -0.34 11.64 16.27
C ASP A 90 0.07 10.48 17.18
N ILE A 91 -0.25 9.26 16.77
CA ILE A 91 0.25 8.03 17.38
C ILE A 91 1.45 7.51 16.58
N THR A 92 2.54 7.17 17.26
CA THR A 92 3.63 6.39 16.69
C THR A 92 3.63 4.99 17.28
N LEU A 93 3.44 3.98 16.44
CA LEU A 93 3.79 2.61 16.77
C LEU A 93 5.25 2.39 16.41
N LYS A 94 6.06 1.97 17.38
CA LYS A 94 7.50 1.78 17.21
C LYS A 94 7.93 0.41 17.69
N GLY A 95 8.38 -0.46 16.78
CA GLY A 95 9.03 -1.72 17.12
C GLY A 95 10.55 -1.58 17.24
N ALA A 96 11.21 -2.70 17.53
CA ALA A 96 12.63 -2.78 17.79
C ALA A 96 13.51 -2.93 16.52
N LEU A 97 12.92 -3.16 15.33
CA LEU A 97 13.68 -3.26 14.10
C LEU A 97 14.27 -1.89 13.74
N LYS A 98 15.58 -1.84 13.60
CA LYS A 98 16.30 -0.73 13.00
C LYS A 98 16.75 -1.17 11.61
N MET A 99 16.05 -0.71 10.58
CA MET A 99 16.30 -1.14 9.21
C MET A 99 17.69 -0.71 8.74
N GLN A 100 18.54 -1.68 8.41
CA GLN A 100 19.79 -1.43 7.67
C GLN A 100 19.47 -0.98 6.24
N VAL A 101 20.26 -0.02 5.74
CA VAL A 101 20.16 0.48 4.37
C VAL A 101 21.39 0.10 3.54
N ASP A 102 21.20 -0.08 2.24
CA ASP A 102 22.29 -0.31 1.29
C ASP A 102 23.03 1.00 0.93
N ALA A 103 24.04 0.92 0.07
CA ALA A 103 24.82 2.08 -0.35
C ALA A 103 23.99 3.14 -1.13
N ALA A 104 22.84 2.75 -1.69
CA ALA A 104 21.90 3.64 -2.35
C ALA A 104 20.82 4.18 -1.38
N GLY A 105 20.91 3.84 -0.09
CA GLY A 105 19.96 4.26 0.95
C GLY A 105 18.68 3.41 1.02
N ARG A 106 18.60 2.30 0.28
CA ARG A 106 17.41 1.44 0.20
C ARG A 106 17.39 0.41 1.32
N ALA A 107 16.20 0.04 1.78
CA ALA A 107 16.04 -0.97 2.83
C ALA A 107 16.65 -2.32 2.46
N THR A 108 17.37 -2.96 3.39
CA THR A 108 17.99 -4.28 3.15
C THR A 108 17.17 -5.45 3.69
N GLY A 109 16.19 -5.20 4.57
CA GLY A 109 15.44 -6.22 5.31
C GLY A 109 16.15 -6.73 6.58
N SER A 110 17.41 -6.35 6.77
CA SER A 110 18.21 -6.71 7.95
C SER A 110 18.08 -5.69 9.08
N SER A 111 18.19 -6.15 10.33
CA SER A 111 18.15 -5.29 11.51
C SER A 111 19.56 -4.92 11.98
N GLU A 112 19.80 -3.64 12.27
CA GLU A 112 20.97 -3.20 13.03
C GLU A 112 20.93 -3.82 14.43
N GLY A 113 21.92 -4.66 14.76
CA GLY A 113 22.00 -5.33 16.07
C GLY A 113 21.09 -6.55 16.22
N GLY A 114 20.39 -6.98 15.16
CA GLY A 114 19.65 -8.25 15.14
C GLY A 114 18.34 -8.29 15.94
N THR A 115 17.99 -7.23 16.67
CA THR A 115 16.74 -7.15 17.43
C THR A 115 15.58 -6.74 16.54
N VAL A 116 14.43 -7.41 16.66
CA VAL A 116 13.22 -7.08 15.90
C VAL A 116 11.98 -7.27 16.77
N THR A 117 10.93 -6.49 16.50
CA THR A 117 9.58 -6.77 16.98
C THR A 117 8.78 -7.35 15.82
N THR A 118 8.21 -8.53 16.01
CA THR A 118 7.41 -9.21 14.99
C THR A 118 5.93 -9.20 15.38
N LEU A 119 5.06 -8.72 14.49
CA LEU A 119 3.62 -8.90 14.57
C LEU A 119 3.23 -10.19 13.82
N ALA A 120 2.71 -11.17 14.55
CA ALA A 120 2.41 -12.50 14.01
C ALA A 120 0.97 -12.93 14.34
N PRO A 121 0.10 -13.11 13.33
CA PRO A 121 -1.26 -13.58 13.53
C PRO A 121 -1.26 -15.09 13.79
N ALA A 122 -2.18 -15.53 14.63
CA ALA A 122 -2.44 -16.92 14.95
C ALA A 122 -3.95 -17.10 15.21
N PRO A 123 -4.74 -17.62 14.24
CA PRO A 123 -4.31 -18.26 12.99
C PRO A 123 -3.78 -17.27 11.92
N ALA A 124 -3.31 -17.82 10.78
CA ALA A 124 -2.88 -17.04 9.63
C ALA A 124 -4.03 -16.20 9.05
N LEU A 125 -3.72 -15.00 8.54
CA LEU A 125 -4.72 -14.09 8.00
C LEU A 125 -5.41 -14.65 6.76
N ILE A 126 -6.70 -14.36 6.60
CA ILE A 126 -7.51 -14.78 5.47
C ILE A 126 -8.14 -13.58 4.73
N VAL A 127 -8.73 -13.88 3.57
CA VAL A 127 -9.74 -13.01 2.94
C VAL A 127 -11.09 -13.68 3.16
N THR A 128 -12.01 -12.97 3.80
CA THR A 128 -13.37 -13.47 4.10
C THR A 128 -14.36 -13.03 3.03
N GLY A 129 -15.38 -13.84 2.75
CA GLY A 129 -16.49 -13.44 1.87
C GLY A 129 -16.18 -13.33 0.38
N GLY A 130 -15.00 -13.71 -0.10
CA GLY A 130 -14.71 -13.73 -1.54
C GLY A 130 -13.23 -13.72 -1.91
N SER A 131 -12.94 -13.20 -3.11
CA SER A 131 -11.58 -12.94 -3.60
C SER A 131 -11.04 -11.61 -3.06
N SER A 132 -9.77 -11.28 -3.30
CA SER A 132 -9.20 -9.98 -2.89
C SER A 132 -9.91 -8.74 -3.45
N GLN A 133 -10.74 -8.91 -4.49
CA GLN A 133 -11.50 -7.81 -5.12
C GLN A 133 -12.97 -7.75 -4.66
N GLY A 134 -13.45 -8.72 -3.89
CA GLY A 134 -14.84 -8.80 -3.45
C GLY A 134 -15.05 -9.25 -2.00
N GLY A 135 -14.00 -9.71 -1.33
CA GLY A 135 -13.98 -10.09 0.08
C GLY A 135 -13.31 -9.03 0.96
N VAL A 136 -13.36 -9.27 2.27
CA VAL A 136 -12.72 -8.46 3.30
C VAL A 136 -11.43 -9.15 3.74
N SER A 137 -10.30 -8.52 3.47
CA SER A 137 -9.00 -8.98 3.97
C SER A 137 -8.87 -8.71 5.47
N GLU A 138 -8.31 -9.63 6.23
CA GLU A 138 -7.96 -9.40 7.63
C GLU A 138 -6.65 -8.61 7.77
N GLU A 139 -6.57 -7.63 8.67
CA GLU A 139 -5.42 -6.74 8.77
C GLU A 139 -4.68 -6.83 10.11
N LEU A 140 -3.36 -6.61 10.10
CA LEU A 140 -2.59 -6.48 11.35
C LEU A 140 -2.72 -5.08 11.95
N VAL A 141 -2.68 -4.04 11.12
CA VAL A 141 -2.79 -2.65 11.55
C VAL A 141 -3.76 -1.90 10.66
N VAL A 142 -4.66 -1.13 11.28
CA VAL A 142 -5.57 -0.22 10.58
C VAL A 142 -5.33 1.20 11.07
N VAL A 143 -5.15 2.14 10.14
CA VAL A 143 -5.16 3.58 10.42
C VAL A 143 -6.38 4.19 9.75
N ASN A 144 -7.34 4.65 10.55
CA ASN A 144 -8.64 5.07 10.01
C ASN A 144 -8.96 6.53 10.37
N GLY A 145 -9.51 7.26 9.40
CA GLY A 145 -10.21 8.52 9.60
C GLY A 145 -11.71 8.32 9.49
N THR A 146 -12.47 8.56 10.55
CA THR A 146 -13.94 8.53 10.46
C THR A 146 -14.48 9.86 9.91
N THR A 147 -15.63 9.84 9.22
CA THR A 147 -16.17 11.07 8.59
C THR A 147 -16.59 12.10 9.64
N ALA A 148 -17.25 11.64 10.72
CA ALA A 148 -17.84 12.50 11.76
C ALA A 148 -17.13 12.37 13.12
N GLY A 149 -15.98 11.70 13.19
CA GLY A 149 -15.36 11.36 14.46
C GLY A 149 -13.83 11.46 14.45
N PRO A 150 -13.18 10.73 15.37
CA PRO A 150 -11.73 10.69 15.49
C PRO A 150 -11.02 10.22 14.22
N LYS A 151 -9.80 10.72 14.03
CA LYS A 151 -8.97 10.45 12.86
C LYS A 151 -7.54 10.12 13.24
N GLY A 152 -7.01 9.04 12.68
CA GLY A 152 -5.62 8.59 12.79
C GLY A 152 -4.60 9.47 12.05
N TYR A 153 -4.79 10.79 12.00
CA TYR A 153 -3.89 11.71 11.29
C TYR A 153 -2.50 11.75 11.92
N GLY A 154 -1.47 11.90 11.11
CA GLY A 154 -0.08 11.98 11.58
C GLY A 154 0.47 10.67 12.16
N ALA A 155 -0.21 9.53 11.94
CA ALA A 155 0.24 8.24 12.43
C ALA A 155 1.61 7.85 11.84
N VAL A 156 2.45 7.23 12.66
CA VAL A 156 3.74 6.68 12.21
C VAL A 156 3.80 5.20 12.62
N ILE A 157 4.10 4.33 11.67
CA ILE A 157 4.31 2.90 11.90
C ILE A 157 5.74 2.57 11.50
N GLU A 158 6.59 2.29 12.48
CA GLU A 158 8.02 2.07 12.26
C GLU A 158 8.61 0.88 13.01
N GLY A 159 9.60 0.23 12.39
CA GLY A 159 10.47 -0.73 13.06
C GLY A 159 9.80 -2.06 13.42
N PHE A 160 8.86 -2.54 12.61
CA PHE A 160 8.25 -3.86 12.77
C PHE A 160 8.63 -4.85 11.67
N VAL A 161 8.62 -6.13 12.02
CA VAL A 161 8.46 -7.24 11.09
C VAL A 161 6.98 -7.64 11.06
N PHE A 162 6.38 -7.70 9.88
CA PHE A 162 5.00 -8.13 9.67
C PHE A 162 4.98 -9.53 9.06
N GLN A 163 4.19 -10.43 9.66
CA GLN A 163 3.96 -11.78 9.14
C GLN A 163 2.47 -11.99 8.84
N SER A 164 2.15 -12.60 7.71
CA SER A 164 0.75 -12.99 7.39
C SER A 164 0.29 -14.22 8.18
N GLY A 165 1.22 -14.91 8.85
CA GLY A 165 1.02 -16.26 9.41
C GLY A 165 1.01 -17.37 8.36
N ARG A 166 1.20 -17.03 7.08
CA ARG A 166 1.37 -17.98 5.97
C ARG A 166 2.84 -18.17 5.65
N GLY A 167 3.18 -19.32 5.05
CA GLY A 167 4.52 -19.51 4.50
C GLY A 167 4.78 -18.54 3.35
N ALA A 168 6.02 -18.05 3.22
CA ALA A 168 6.38 -17.00 2.27
C ALA A 168 6.11 -17.34 0.79
N ASP A 169 5.96 -18.61 0.44
CA ASP A 169 5.69 -19.09 -0.92
C ASP A 169 4.38 -19.89 -1.03
N VAL A 170 3.48 -19.76 -0.04
CA VAL A 170 2.27 -20.57 0.05
C VAL A 170 1.05 -19.84 -0.54
N THR A 171 0.34 -20.52 -1.43
CA THR A 171 -1.00 -20.12 -1.90
C THR A 171 -2.11 -20.86 -1.15
N PRO A 172 -3.27 -20.23 -0.88
CA PRO A 172 -3.56 -18.82 -1.14
C PRO A 172 -2.82 -17.90 -0.16
N VAL A 173 -2.47 -16.70 -0.63
CA VAL A 173 -2.07 -15.58 0.22
C VAL A 173 -3.32 -15.03 0.94
N GLY A 174 -3.14 -14.24 2.00
CA GLY A 174 -4.27 -13.69 2.76
C GLY A 174 -3.89 -12.53 3.68
N GLY A 175 -4.87 -11.66 3.89
CA GLY A 175 -4.78 -10.52 4.81
C GLY A 175 -3.90 -9.36 4.34
N GLN A 176 -3.80 -8.35 5.19
CA GLN A 176 -3.03 -7.14 4.97
C GLN A 176 -2.08 -6.85 6.12
N GLY A 177 -0.91 -6.32 5.81
CA GLY A 177 0.00 -5.82 6.83
C GLY A 177 -0.55 -4.52 7.43
N ILE A 178 -0.78 -3.53 6.57
CA ILE A 178 -1.30 -2.22 6.95
C ILE A 178 -2.42 -1.82 5.99
N LEU A 179 -3.60 -1.49 6.54
CA LEU A 179 -4.65 -0.76 5.84
C LEU A 179 -4.74 0.67 6.38
N ALA A 180 -4.76 1.65 5.49
CA ALA A 180 -5.07 3.02 5.86
C ALA A 180 -6.20 3.58 5.01
N LEU A 181 -7.14 4.28 5.65
CA LEU A 181 -8.30 4.85 4.97
C LEU A 181 -8.63 6.24 5.50
N ARG A 182 -8.74 7.23 4.60
CA ARG A 182 -9.13 8.62 4.91
C ARG A 182 -8.20 9.31 5.92
N VAL A 183 -6.90 9.05 5.88
CA VAL A 183 -5.93 9.66 6.79
C VAL A 183 -4.97 10.62 6.10
N SER A 184 -4.39 11.55 6.85
CA SER A 184 -3.42 12.51 6.33
C SER A 184 -2.14 12.48 7.15
N GLY A 185 -1.00 12.59 6.49
CA GLY A 185 0.31 12.59 7.13
C GLY A 185 0.72 11.23 7.71
N LEU A 186 0.22 10.12 7.17
CA LEU A 186 0.66 8.78 7.57
C LEU A 186 2.12 8.57 7.15
N VAL A 187 2.92 7.95 8.02
CA VAL A 187 4.24 7.45 7.63
C VAL A 187 4.38 5.97 7.96
N VAL A 188 4.73 5.17 6.96
CA VAL A 188 5.11 3.76 7.10
C VAL A 188 6.58 3.65 6.77
N ARG A 189 7.43 3.41 7.78
CA ARG A 189 8.89 3.47 7.58
C ARG A 189 9.68 2.35 8.24
N GLY A 190 10.75 1.90 7.58
CA GLY A 190 11.72 1.02 8.22
C GLY A 190 11.14 -0.33 8.65
N ASN A 191 10.08 -0.80 8.01
CA ASN A 191 9.44 -2.07 8.33
C ASN A 191 9.89 -3.18 7.38
N ARG A 192 9.78 -4.43 7.84
CA ARG A 192 9.94 -5.62 7.01
C ARG A 192 8.61 -6.35 6.88
N PHE A 193 8.17 -6.63 5.66
CA PHE A 193 7.01 -7.48 5.40
C PHE A 193 7.50 -8.80 4.82
N GLU A 194 7.13 -9.88 5.51
CA GLU A 194 7.34 -11.24 5.02
C GLU A 194 6.18 -11.64 4.10
N GLY A 195 6.37 -12.69 3.31
CA GLY A 195 5.41 -13.08 2.27
C GLY A 195 4.05 -13.53 2.82
N GLY A 196 3.13 -13.78 1.90
CA GLY A 196 1.82 -14.35 2.15
C GLY A 196 0.71 -13.33 2.39
N PHE A 197 0.96 -12.02 2.28
CA PHE A 197 -0.07 -10.99 2.31
C PHE A 197 -0.79 -10.87 0.97
N THR A 198 -2.09 -10.57 1.01
CA THR A 198 -2.81 -10.09 -0.17
C THR A 198 -2.30 -8.71 -0.57
N GLU A 199 -2.18 -7.80 0.42
CA GLU A 199 -1.55 -6.49 0.29
C GLU A 199 -0.66 -6.22 1.51
N SER A 200 0.64 -5.98 1.32
CA SER A 200 1.50 -5.65 2.47
C SER A 200 1.14 -4.27 3.03
N ILE A 201 0.94 -3.29 2.14
CA ILE A 201 0.52 -1.93 2.47
C ILE A 201 -0.60 -1.50 1.51
N ASP A 202 -1.77 -1.18 2.04
CA ASP A 202 -2.95 -0.71 1.30
C ASP A 202 -3.41 0.65 1.81
N LEU A 203 -3.20 1.71 1.02
CA LEU A 203 -3.48 3.09 1.40
C LEU A 203 -4.55 3.69 0.50
N ARG A 204 -5.70 4.02 1.08
CA ARG A 204 -6.89 4.48 0.36
C ARG A 204 -7.30 5.88 0.83
N ALA A 205 -7.63 6.77 -0.10
CA ALA A 205 -8.10 8.12 0.19
C ALA A 205 -7.20 8.89 1.20
N THR A 206 -5.87 8.82 1.04
CA THR A 206 -4.90 9.14 2.10
C THR A 206 -3.78 10.05 1.60
N SER A 207 -3.11 10.78 2.50
CA SER A 207 -1.77 11.32 2.24
C SER A 207 -0.73 10.58 3.09
N ALA A 208 0.27 9.98 2.44
CA ALA A 208 1.22 9.11 3.10
C ALA A 208 2.63 9.10 2.50
N LEU A 209 3.60 8.82 3.36
CA LEU A 209 4.98 8.49 3.03
C LEU A 209 5.27 7.02 3.37
N VAL A 210 5.64 6.24 2.36
CA VAL A 210 6.11 4.85 2.49
C VAL A 210 7.61 4.85 2.22
N GLU A 211 8.44 4.73 3.24
CA GLU A 211 9.89 4.86 3.08
C GLU A 211 10.72 3.76 3.73
N ARG A 212 11.75 3.29 3.02
CA ARG A 212 12.71 2.31 3.56
C ARG A 212 12.05 1.07 4.15
N ASN A 213 11.00 0.57 3.50
CA ASN A 213 10.43 -0.72 3.83
C ASN A 213 11.04 -1.81 2.95
N HIS A 214 11.19 -3.00 3.52
CA HIS A 214 11.60 -4.21 2.80
C HIS A 214 10.43 -5.17 2.71
N LEU A 215 10.03 -5.55 1.50
CA LEU A 215 8.93 -6.47 1.23
C LEU A 215 9.48 -7.67 0.45
N SER A 216 9.11 -8.88 0.85
CA SER A 216 9.63 -10.08 0.20
C SER A 216 8.69 -11.28 0.27
N GLY A 217 8.84 -12.20 -0.68
CA GLY A 217 8.05 -13.43 -0.77
C GLY A 217 6.90 -13.29 -1.76
N LEU A 218 5.98 -14.26 -1.76
CA LEU A 218 4.77 -14.25 -2.58
C LEU A 218 3.74 -13.27 -2.00
N GLY A 219 3.14 -12.43 -2.84
CA GLY A 219 2.06 -11.52 -2.50
C GLY A 219 0.81 -11.74 -3.35
N GLY A 220 -0.22 -10.93 -3.12
CA GLY A 220 -1.51 -10.99 -3.81
C GLY A 220 -1.73 -9.84 -4.80
N SER A 221 -2.64 -8.93 -4.46
CA SER A 221 -3.12 -7.87 -5.36
C SER A 221 -2.08 -6.77 -5.61
N CYS A 222 -1.20 -6.49 -4.64
CA CYS A 222 -0.07 -5.56 -4.72
C CYS A 222 0.82 -5.74 -3.48
N ASP A 223 2.08 -5.29 -3.54
CA ASP A 223 2.87 -5.12 -2.31
C ASP A 223 2.60 -3.75 -1.67
N VAL A 224 2.57 -2.69 -2.47
CA VAL A 224 2.18 -1.34 -2.05
C VAL A 224 1.07 -0.80 -2.95
N CYS A 225 -0.12 -0.62 -2.39
CA CYS A 225 -1.27 -0.03 -3.06
C CYS A 225 -1.48 1.43 -2.61
N LEU A 226 -1.46 2.35 -3.58
CA LEU A 226 -1.67 3.79 -3.39
C LEU A 226 -2.93 4.19 -4.18
N ALA A 227 -4.08 4.22 -3.52
CA ALA A 227 -5.39 4.43 -4.15
C ALA A 227 -6.02 5.75 -3.71
N GLY A 228 -6.27 6.64 -4.65
CA GLY A 228 -6.73 8.00 -4.35
C GLY A 228 -8.15 8.14 -3.78
N PRO A 229 -8.63 9.39 -3.61
CA PRO A 229 -7.88 10.62 -3.82
C PRO A 229 -6.77 10.79 -2.77
N GLY A 230 -5.64 11.40 -3.12
CA GLY A 230 -4.55 11.50 -2.16
C GLY A 230 -3.21 11.89 -2.75
N ASP A 231 -2.27 12.20 -1.85
CA ASP A 231 -0.90 12.59 -2.17
C ASP A 231 0.08 11.63 -1.50
N TYR A 232 0.78 10.86 -2.31
CA TYR A 232 1.62 9.75 -1.86
C TYR A 232 3.09 9.97 -2.22
N ALA A 233 3.97 9.49 -1.36
CA ALA A 233 5.37 9.30 -1.69
C ALA A 233 5.81 7.88 -1.29
N ALA A 234 6.46 7.17 -2.21
CA ALA A 234 7.14 5.92 -1.91
C ALA A 234 8.62 6.07 -2.26
N ARG A 235 9.50 5.94 -1.27
CA ARG A 235 10.94 6.11 -1.49
C ARG A 235 11.83 5.12 -0.77
N ASP A 236 12.97 4.81 -1.39
CA ASP A 236 14.03 3.99 -0.79
C ASP A 236 13.53 2.59 -0.35
N ASN A 237 12.41 2.11 -0.89
CA ASN A 237 11.86 0.80 -0.55
C ASN A 237 12.54 -0.28 -1.39
N ARG A 238 12.52 -1.52 -0.88
CA ARG A 238 13.03 -2.70 -1.57
C ARG A 238 11.97 -3.80 -1.57
N ILE A 239 11.48 -4.16 -2.74
CA ILE A 239 10.41 -5.14 -2.96
C ILE A 239 10.98 -6.26 -3.82
N LEU A 240 11.17 -7.44 -3.23
CA LEU A 240 11.93 -8.53 -3.83
C LEU A 240 11.16 -9.84 -3.90
N GLY A 241 11.44 -10.62 -4.93
CA GLY A 241 10.93 -11.98 -5.09
C GLY A 241 9.62 -11.98 -5.86
N LYS A 242 8.81 -13.02 -5.68
CA LYS A 242 7.60 -13.23 -6.49
C LYS A 242 6.60 -12.07 -6.34
N GLY A 243 6.57 -11.44 -5.17
CA GLY A 243 5.78 -10.26 -4.84
C GLY A 243 4.28 -10.41 -5.08
N GLY A 244 3.55 -9.32 -4.91
CA GLY A 244 2.20 -9.16 -5.45
C GLY A 244 2.22 -9.10 -6.98
N ILE A 245 1.03 -9.06 -7.60
CA ILE A 245 0.92 -8.89 -9.06
C ILE A 245 1.69 -7.62 -9.51
N PRO A 246 1.41 -6.43 -8.98
CA PRO A 246 2.31 -5.28 -9.00
C PRO A 246 3.13 -5.19 -7.70
N GLY A 247 4.38 -4.72 -7.80
CA GLY A 247 5.13 -4.26 -6.64
C GLY A 247 4.53 -2.99 -6.06
N ILE A 248 4.44 -1.94 -6.88
CA ILE A 248 3.74 -0.71 -6.47
C ILE A 248 2.65 -0.39 -7.49
N THR A 249 1.43 -0.19 -6.99
CA THR A 249 0.31 0.33 -7.77
C THR A 249 -0.05 1.73 -7.32
N VAL A 250 -0.21 2.64 -8.27
CA VAL A 250 -0.87 3.94 -8.08
C VAL A 250 -2.17 3.94 -8.88
N THR A 251 -3.30 4.18 -8.24
CA THR A 251 -4.61 4.08 -8.87
C THR A 251 -5.54 5.22 -8.46
N ALA A 252 -6.52 5.48 -9.32
CA ALA A 252 -7.69 6.28 -8.97
C ALA A 252 -8.43 5.66 -7.76
N PRO A 253 -9.48 6.29 -7.21
CA PRO A 253 -10.13 5.75 -6.02
C PRO A 253 -10.64 4.33 -6.21
N VAL A 254 -10.55 3.54 -5.16
CA VAL A 254 -11.05 2.17 -5.13
C VAL A 254 -12.21 2.07 -4.14
N LEU A 255 -13.17 1.23 -4.47
CA LEU A 255 -14.22 0.81 -3.55
C LEU A 255 -14.12 -0.70 -3.36
N LEU A 256 -13.38 -1.07 -2.33
CA LEU A 256 -13.28 -2.44 -1.86
C LEU A 256 -13.95 -2.54 -0.49
N PRO A 257 -14.47 -3.73 -0.14
CA PRO A 257 -14.96 -3.99 1.22
C PRO A 257 -13.91 -3.63 2.28
N VAL A 258 -14.39 -3.20 3.43
CA VAL A 258 -13.59 -2.96 4.64
C VAL A 258 -14.21 -3.75 5.80
N PRO A 259 -13.44 -4.08 6.85
CA PRO A 259 -13.99 -4.67 8.07
C PRO A 259 -15.17 -3.88 8.63
N GLU A 260 -16.12 -4.56 9.27
CA GLU A 260 -17.34 -3.95 9.83
C GLU A 260 -17.09 -2.79 10.81
N VAL A 261 -15.92 -2.78 11.46
CA VAL A 261 -15.50 -1.73 12.39
C VAL A 261 -15.04 -0.44 11.68
N ILE A 262 -14.93 -0.45 10.36
CA ILE A 262 -14.49 0.68 9.52
C ILE A 262 -15.68 1.16 8.69
N GLU A 263 -15.95 2.46 8.74
CA GLU A 263 -16.93 3.11 7.85
C GLU A 263 -16.51 2.92 6.37
N GLN A 264 -17.41 2.47 5.49
CA GLN A 264 -17.12 2.37 4.07
C GLN A 264 -16.83 3.76 3.47
N TYR A 265 -15.86 3.85 2.57
CA TYR A 265 -15.56 5.10 1.88
C TYR A 265 -16.67 5.50 0.91
N THR A 266 -17.18 6.73 1.04
CA THR A 266 -18.05 7.33 0.02
C THR A 266 -17.20 7.88 -1.11
N LEU A 267 -17.39 7.34 -2.32
CA LEU A 267 -16.66 7.77 -3.50
C LEU A 267 -17.04 9.21 -3.91
N PRO A 268 -16.06 10.06 -4.26
CA PRO A 268 -16.33 11.37 -4.84
C PRO A 268 -16.69 11.24 -6.34
N ALA A 269 -17.26 12.28 -6.94
CA ALA A 269 -17.54 12.29 -8.38
C ALA A 269 -16.25 12.37 -9.24
N THR A 270 -15.24 13.05 -8.72
CA THR A 270 -13.92 13.20 -9.36
C THR A 270 -12.84 13.01 -8.31
N ALA A 271 -11.64 12.60 -8.72
CA ALA A 271 -10.53 12.41 -7.81
C ALA A 271 -9.18 12.71 -8.45
N LEU A 272 -8.28 13.27 -7.66
CA LEU A 272 -6.87 13.44 -7.99
C LEU A 272 -6.05 12.49 -7.10
N THR A 273 -5.24 11.66 -7.74
CA THR A 273 -4.20 10.85 -7.08
C THR A 273 -2.86 11.39 -7.52
N THR A 274 -2.00 11.80 -6.60
CA THR A 274 -0.60 12.14 -6.91
C THR A 274 0.35 11.16 -6.23
N ALA A 275 1.40 10.75 -6.91
CA ALA A 275 2.42 9.89 -6.34
C ALA A 275 3.84 10.26 -6.82
N ALA A 276 4.77 10.37 -5.87
CA ALA A 276 6.20 10.44 -6.13
C ALA A 276 6.87 9.11 -5.76
N LEU A 277 7.37 8.38 -6.75
CA LEU A 277 8.06 7.10 -6.58
C LEU A 277 9.55 7.32 -6.82
N VAL A 278 10.37 7.28 -5.76
CA VAL A 278 11.78 7.69 -5.81
C VAL A 278 12.70 6.61 -5.27
N ASN A 279 13.72 6.19 -6.04
CA ASN A 279 14.76 5.28 -5.56
C ASN A 279 14.23 3.96 -4.96
N ASN A 280 13.11 3.44 -5.48
CA ASN A 280 12.61 2.12 -5.08
C ASN A 280 13.28 1.03 -5.92
N GLU A 281 13.56 -0.12 -5.32
CA GLU A 281 13.92 -1.33 -6.04
C GLU A 281 12.75 -2.32 -6.05
N VAL A 282 12.34 -2.77 -7.23
CA VAL A 282 11.23 -3.71 -7.42
C VAL A 282 11.66 -4.81 -8.38
N MET A 283 11.74 -6.05 -7.87
CA MET A 283 12.34 -7.16 -8.59
C MET A 283 11.57 -8.46 -8.45
N GLY A 284 11.46 -9.22 -9.55
CA GLY A 284 10.96 -10.59 -9.54
C GLY A 284 9.44 -10.74 -9.60
N HIS A 285 8.70 -9.68 -9.93
CA HIS A 285 7.24 -9.74 -10.08
C HIS A 285 6.86 -10.47 -11.35
N LEU A 286 6.78 -11.79 -11.25
CA LEU A 286 6.67 -12.71 -12.38
C LEU A 286 5.28 -13.35 -12.53
N ALA A 287 4.30 -12.92 -11.74
CA ALA A 287 2.92 -13.41 -11.85
C ALA A 287 2.44 -13.32 -13.31
N LYS A 288 1.97 -14.41 -13.89
CA LYS A 288 1.43 -14.36 -15.27
C LYS A 288 -0.05 -14.02 -15.22
N PRO A 289 -0.55 -13.15 -16.12
CA PRO A 289 0.17 -12.51 -17.23
C PRO A 289 0.75 -11.11 -16.95
N VAL A 290 0.55 -10.55 -15.75
CA VAL A 290 0.72 -9.10 -15.49
C VAL A 290 1.56 -8.74 -14.27
N GLY A 291 2.47 -9.64 -13.89
CA GLY A 291 3.54 -9.37 -12.94
C GLY A 291 4.28 -8.10 -13.35
N VAL A 292 4.35 -7.10 -12.49
CA VAL A 292 4.87 -5.80 -12.89
C VAL A 292 5.59 -5.12 -11.76
N GLY A 293 6.67 -4.41 -12.07
CA GLY A 293 7.36 -3.57 -11.09
C GLY A 293 6.44 -2.45 -10.61
N LEU A 294 6.07 -1.55 -11.52
CA LEU A 294 5.21 -0.40 -11.23
C LEU A 294 3.96 -0.37 -12.12
N ARG A 295 2.80 -0.12 -11.53
CA ARG A 295 1.52 -0.04 -12.25
C ARG A 295 0.80 1.26 -11.97
N VAL A 296 0.34 1.92 -13.03
CA VAL A 296 -0.45 3.15 -12.97
C VAL A 296 -1.81 2.90 -13.60
N GLU A 297 -2.85 3.19 -12.83
CA GLU A 297 -4.22 2.86 -13.19
C GLU A 297 -5.10 4.12 -13.22
N ALA A 298 -5.92 4.21 -14.27
CA ALA A 298 -6.79 5.37 -14.49
C ALA A 298 -8.18 5.25 -13.86
N ILE A 299 -8.70 4.02 -13.72
CA ILE A 299 -10.03 3.73 -13.16
C ILE A 299 -9.88 2.64 -12.12
N GLY A 300 -10.18 2.97 -10.86
CA GLY A 300 -10.02 2.04 -9.74
C GLY A 300 -11.13 0.99 -9.67
N VAL A 301 -10.79 -0.15 -9.06
CA VAL A 301 -11.73 -1.25 -8.82
C VAL A 301 -12.91 -0.79 -7.95
N GLY A 302 -14.12 -1.20 -8.32
CA GLY A 302 -15.35 -0.82 -7.60
C GLY A 302 -15.76 0.65 -7.74
N ALA A 303 -14.97 1.48 -8.42
CA ALA A 303 -15.21 2.92 -8.57
C ALA A 303 -15.29 3.39 -10.05
N PRO A 304 -15.96 2.65 -10.96
CA PRO A 304 -15.91 2.96 -12.40
C PRO A 304 -16.62 4.27 -12.79
N ASN A 305 -17.40 4.85 -11.88
CA ASN A 305 -18.11 6.13 -12.07
C ASN A 305 -17.32 7.36 -11.59
N VAL A 306 -16.13 7.16 -11.01
CA VAL A 306 -15.29 8.27 -10.56
C VAL A 306 -14.38 8.71 -11.70
N ALA A 307 -14.48 9.97 -12.12
CA ALA A 307 -13.53 10.53 -13.08
C ALA A 307 -12.17 10.75 -12.40
N GLY A 308 -11.26 9.80 -12.58
CA GLY A 308 -9.94 9.81 -11.97
C GLY A 308 -8.93 10.66 -12.75
N ASN A 309 -8.00 11.28 -12.03
CA ASN A 309 -6.79 11.87 -12.58
C ASN A 309 -5.60 11.37 -11.77
N THR A 310 -4.82 10.45 -12.35
CA THR A 310 -3.68 9.82 -11.69
C THR A 310 -2.38 10.44 -12.20
N LYS A 311 -1.65 11.16 -11.34
CA LYS A 311 -0.39 11.84 -11.64
C LYS A 311 0.77 11.17 -10.91
N VAL A 312 1.74 10.64 -11.66
CA VAL A 312 2.87 9.90 -11.10
C VAL A 312 4.18 10.47 -11.62
N THR A 313 5.11 10.72 -10.71
CA THR A 313 6.51 10.98 -11.03
C THR A 313 7.35 9.81 -10.53
N MET A 314 8.16 9.23 -11.41
CA MET A 314 9.05 8.11 -11.10
C MET A 314 10.49 8.53 -11.34
N THR A 315 11.31 8.56 -10.29
CA THR A 315 12.71 9.01 -10.39
C THR A 315 13.67 8.02 -9.76
N GLY A 316 14.71 7.61 -10.48
CA GLY A 316 15.79 6.81 -9.91
C GLY A 316 15.39 5.40 -9.45
N ASN A 317 14.27 4.85 -9.89
CA ASN A 317 13.84 3.51 -9.48
C ASN A 317 14.58 2.42 -10.26
N THR A 318 14.75 1.24 -9.64
CA THR A 318 15.34 0.05 -10.24
C THR A 318 14.28 -1.03 -10.39
N LEU A 319 13.87 -1.32 -11.63
CA LEU A 319 12.84 -2.32 -11.97
C LEU A 319 13.48 -3.45 -12.77
N VAL A 320 13.75 -4.59 -12.14
CA VAL A 320 14.56 -5.66 -12.75
C VAL A 320 13.87 -7.02 -12.67
N GLY A 321 13.84 -7.75 -13.80
CA GLY A 321 13.38 -9.14 -13.80
C GLY A 321 11.90 -9.31 -13.50
N ASN A 322 11.06 -8.34 -13.87
CA ASN A 322 9.61 -8.40 -13.73
C ASN A 322 8.97 -8.96 -15.01
N THR A 323 7.70 -9.38 -15.01
CA THR A 323 7.03 -9.72 -16.29
C THR A 323 6.93 -8.47 -17.16
N TRP A 324 6.62 -7.34 -16.54
CA TRP A 324 6.63 -6.01 -17.13
C TRP A 324 7.40 -5.04 -16.23
N GLY A 325 8.16 -4.12 -16.84
CA GLY A 325 8.75 -3.01 -16.08
C GLY A 325 7.65 -2.10 -15.51
N ILE A 326 6.88 -1.49 -16.42
CA ILE A 326 5.80 -0.55 -16.12
C ILE A 326 4.54 -0.89 -16.94
N ILE A 327 3.39 -0.86 -16.27
CA ILE A 327 2.07 -0.89 -16.91
C ILE A 327 1.34 0.43 -16.63
N VAL A 328 0.85 1.09 -17.67
CA VAL A 328 -0.05 2.25 -17.58
C VAL A 328 -1.35 1.92 -18.29
N HIS A 329 -2.47 1.85 -17.58
CA HIS A 329 -3.70 1.42 -18.24
C HIS A 329 -5.01 1.85 -17.57
N ALA A 330 -6.13 1.60 -18.26
CA ALA A 330 -7.46 1.95 -17.74
C ALA A 330 -7.91 1.10 -16.54
N ALA A 331 -7.27 -0.05 -16.29
CA ALA A 331 -7.55 -0.94 -15.16
C ALA A 331 -8.97 -1.52 -15.11
N PHE A 332 -9.95 -0.88 -14.46
CA PHE A 332 -11.27 -1.47 -14.23
C PHE A 332 -12.44 -0.69 -14.88
N PRO A 333 -12.42 -0.49 -16.22
CA PRO A 333 -13.58 0.05 -16.92
C PRO A 333 -14.76 -0.93 -16.87
N VAL A 334 -15.97 -0.42 -16.61
CA VAL A 334 -17.22 -1.20 -16.53
C VAL A 334 -18.25 -0.64 -17.51
N ALA A 335 -18.94 -1.50 -18.26
CA ALA A 335 -19.91 -1.06 -19.26
C ALA A 335 -21.05 -0.25 -18.61
N GLY A 336 -21.52 0.80 -19.28
CA GLY A 336 -22.60 1.66 -18.78
C GLY A 336 -22.21 2.62 -17.65
N THR A 337 -20.91 2.85 -17.43
CA THR A 337 -20.38 3.79 -16.41
C THR A 337 -19.69 4.99 -17.05
N ALA A 338 -19.18 5.92 -16.24
CA ALA A 338 -18.50 7.11 -16.73
C ALA A 338 -17.27 6.82 -17.61
N LEU A 339 -16.54 5.73 -17.34
CA LEU A 339 -15.39 5.24 -18.13
C LEU A 339 -14.26 6.26 -18.34
N ARG A 340 -14.22 7.36 -17.59
CA ARG A 340 -13.22 8.41 -17.73
C ARG A 340 -12.11 8.28 -16.69
N GLY A 341 -10.86 8.26 -17.12
CA GLY A 341 -9.70 8.29 -16.24
C GLY A 341 -8.47 8.83 -16.97
N ASP A 342 -7.94 9.95 -16.49
CA ASP A 342 -6.75 10.59 -17.04
C ASP A 342 -5.50 10.10 -16.31
N VAL A 343 -4.39 9.96 -17.03
CA VAL A 343 -3.08 9.59 -16.46
C VAL A 343 -2.02 10.58 -16.90
N SER A 344 -1.20 11.03 -15.96
CA SER A 344 0.05 11.73 -16.25
C SER A 344 1.21 10.97 -15.61
N LEU A 345 2.16 10.52 -16.41
CA LEU A 345 3.37 9.82 -15.94
C LEU A 345 4.59 10.59 -16.39
N THR A 346 5.50 10.89 -15.46
CA THR A 346 6.84 11.41 -15.76
C THR A 346 7.89 10.46 -15.21
N THR A 347 8.85 10.07 -16.04
CA THR A 347 9.96 9.19 -15.64
C THR A 347 11.31 9.90 -15.86
N SER A 348 12.25 9.74 -14.92
CA SER A 348 13.64 10.18 -15.09
C SER A 348 14.64 9.34 -14.29
N GLY A 349 15.76 8.96 -14.91
CA GLY A 349 16.86 8.26 -14.24
C GLY A 349 16.52 6.86 -13.73
N ASN A 350 15.45 6.22 -14.22
CA ASN A 350 15.07 4.87 -13.81
C ASN A 350 15.93 3.83 -14.56
N THR A 351 16.29 2.74 -13.87
CA THR A 351 16.91 1.55 -14.47
C THR A 351 15.85 0.48 -14.63
N ILE A 352 15.47 0.19 -15.87
CA ILE A 352 14.45 -0.83 -16.20
C ILE A 352 15.12 -1.86 -17.10
N SER A 353 15.20 -3.10 -16.66
CA SER A 353 15.91 -4.14 -17.41
C SER A 353 15.42 -5.56 -17.12
N GLY A 354 15.65 -6.46 -18.07
CA GLY A 354 15.32 -7.87 -17.91
C GLY A 354 13.82 -8.15 -17.78
N SER A 355 12.94 -7.24 -18.25
CA SER A 355 11.51 -7.52 -18.28
C SER A 355 11.22 -8.72 -19.18
N CYS A 356 10.45 -9.69 -18.68
CA CYS A 356 10.16 -10.92 -19.42
C CYS A 356 9.38 -10.63 -20.71
N GLN A 357 8.35 -9.77 -20.65
CA GLN A 357 7.56 -9.38 -21.83
C GLN A 357 8.11 -8.10 -22.44
N ASN A 358 8.00 -6.98 -21.72
CA ASN A 358 8.48 -5.68 -22.17
C ASN A 358 8.61 -4.69 -21.00
N ASP A 359 9.40 -3.64 -21.20
CA ASP A 359 9.65 -2.61 -20.17
C ASP A 359 8.47 -1.65 -20.00
N LEU A 360 7.69 -1.39 -21.05
CA LEU A 360 6.52 -0.51 -21.00
C LEU A 360 5.32 -1.08 -21.75
N PHE A 361 4.18 -1.10 -21.07
CA PHE A 361 2.86 -1.39 -21.63
C PHE A 361 1.87 -0.27 -21.34
N VAL A 362 1.21 0.24 -22.39
CA VAL A 362 0.21 1.30 -22.29
C VAL A 362 -1.13 0.88 -22.89
N SER A 363 -2.22 0.89 -22.14
CA SER A 363 -3.52 0.45 -22.67
C SER A 363 -4.68 1.31 -22.17
N LEU A 364 -5.48 1.82 -23.09
CA LEU A 364 -6.70 2.56 -22.75
C LEU A 364 -7.90 1.65 -22.43
N THR A 365 -7.66 0.36 -22.23
CA THR A 365 -8.58 -0.63 -21.64
C THR A 365 -7.86 -1.43 -20.54
N ARG A 366 -8.55 -2.38 -19.90
CA ARG A 366 -7.92 -3.33 -18.98
C ARG A 366 -6.87 -4.16 -19.72
N HIS A 367 -5.78 -4.48 -19.02
CA HIS A 367 -4.67 -5.24 -19.60
C HIS A 367 -5.13 -6.57 -20.21
N VAL A 368 -6.07 -7.30 -19.59
CA VAL A 368 -6.53 -8.59 -20.10
C VAL A 368 -7.19 -8.50 -21.48
N THR A 369 -7.85 -7.38 -21.77
CA THR A 369 -8.51 -7.13 -23.05
C THR A 369 -7.47 -6.73 -24.09
N ALA A 370 -6.57 -5.82 -23.76
CA ALA A 370 -5.50 -5.40 -24.68
C ALA A 370 -4.50 -6.52 -24.99
N LEU A 371 -4.26 -7.43 -24.05
CA LEU A 371 -3.39 -8.60 -24.25
C LEU A 371 -4.13 -9.79 -24.90
N GLY A 372 -5.44 -9.72 -25.11
CA GLY A 372 -6.24 -10.81 -25.68
C GLY A 372 -6.35 -12.06 -24.80
N ILE A 373 -6.21 -11.90 -23.48
CA ILE A 373 -6.10 -13.02 -22.51
C ILE A 373 -7.47 -13.42 -21.96
N SER A 374 -8.44 -12.51 -21.97
CA SER A 374 -9.80 -12.81 -21.51
C SER A 374 -10.74 -13.07 -22.69
N GLN A 375 -11.64 -14.04 -22.52
CA GLN A 375 -12.83 -14.18 -23.38
C GLN A 375 -13.81 -13.01 -23.20
N LEU A 376 -13.67 -12.24 -22.11
CA LEU A 376 -14.45 -11.02 -21.88
C LEU A 376 -13.68 -9.80 -22.37
N THR A 377 -14.17 -9.22 -23.46
CA THR A 377 -13.76 -7.87 -23.89
C THR A 377 -14.37 -6.86 -22.94
N LEU A 378 -13.53 -6.19 -22.16
CA LEU A 378 -13.98 -5.08 -21.32
C LEU A 378 -14.00 -3.78 -22.13
N PRO A 379 -14.78 -2.77 -21.70
CA PRO A 379 -14.81 -1.49 -22.38
C PRO A 379 -13.44 -0.83 -22.42
N TYR A 380 -13.26 0.04 -23.41
CA TYR A 380 -12.21 1.05 -23.37
C TYR A 380 -12.66 2.20 -22.47
N SER A 381 -11.69 2.90 -21.91
CA SER A 381 -11.91 4.23 -21.35
C SER A 381 -12.47 5.17 -22.43
N LEU A 382 -13.21 6.19 -22.01
CA LEU A 382 -13.85 7.18 -22.87
C LEU A 382 -13.33 8.57 -22.52
N ASN A 383 -13.09 9.39 -23.56
CA ASN A 383 -12.68 10.80 -23.44
C ASN A 383 -11.55 11.03 -22.42
N SER A 384 -10.60 10.09 -22.37
CA SER A 384 -9.50 10.04 -21.42
C SER A 384 -8.18 10.47 -22.06
N THR A 385 -7.33 11.13 -21.29
CA THR A 385 -6.03 11.63 -21.75
C THR A 385 -4.89 11.00 -20.96
N TYR A 386 -3.97 10.35 -21.69
CA TYR A 386 -2.78 9.73 -21.13
C TYR A 386 -1.57 10.52 -21.61
N THR A 387 -0.88 11.19 -20.69
CA THR A 387 0.31 12.00 -20.98
C THR A 387 1.53 11.36 -20.35
N LEU A 388 2.48 10.90 -21.17
CA LEU A 388 3.68 10.20 -20.72
C LEU A 388 4.93 10.99 -21.12
N ALA A 389 5.68 11.47 -20.14
CA ALA A 389 7.01 12.05 -20.32
C ALA A 389 8.06 11.02 -19.89
N LEU A 390 8.60 10.27 -20.85
CA LEU A 390 9.37 9.04 -20.60
C LEU A 390 10.88 9.26 -20.36
N GLY A 391 11.37 10.49 -20.52
CA GLY A 391 12.80 10.79 -20.40
C GLY A 391 13.65 9.92 -21.34
N SER A 392 14.86 9.57 -20.90
CA SER A 392 15.74 8.60 -21.57
C SER A 392 15.57 7.17 -21.06
N ASP A 393 14.69 6.95 -20.08
CA ASP A 393 14.59 5.69 -19.34
C ASP A 393 13.87 4.62 -20.16
N LEU A 394 12.92 5.04 -21.00
CA LEU A 394 12.03 4.18 -21.76
C LEU A 394 11.93 4.66 -23.20
N SER A 395 12.06 3.71 -24.13
CA SER A 395 11.98 3.99 -25.55
C SER A 395 10.58 3.66 -26.09
N TRP A 396 9.87 4.67 -26.59
CA TRP A 396 8.49 4.49 -27.09
C TRP A 396 8.41 3.53 -28.29
N ASP A 397 9.44 3.51 -29.14
CA ASP A 397 9.58 2.58 -30.26
C ASP A 397 9.73 1.10 -29.82
N LYS A 398 9.86 0.83 -28.52
CA LYS A 398 9.83 -0.52 -27.96
C LYS A 398 8.58 -0.79 -27.15
N ALA A 399 7.83 0.24 -26.76
CA ALA A 399 6.62 0.10 -25.94
C ALA A 399 5.55 -0.75 -26.64
N TRP A 400 4.80 -1.51 -25.85
CA TRP A 400 3.56 -2.10 -26.32
C TRP A 400 2.41 -1.17 -25.97
N PHE A 401 1.45 -1.07 -26.88
CA PHE A 401 0.31 -0.21 -26.63
C PHE A 401 -0.97 -0.67 -27.31
N ALA A 402 -2.10 -0.27 -26.71
CA ALA A 402 -3.44 -0.41 -27.26
C ALA A 402 -4.21 0.91 -27.13
N HIS A 403 -4.30 1.65 -28.23
CA HIS A 403 -4.98 2.93 -28.36
C HIS A 403 -5.91 2.91 -29.59
N PRO A 404 -7.05 2.21 -29.56
CA PRO A 404 -7.97 2.21 -30.70
C PRO A 404 -8.70 3.54 -30.87
N ALA A 405 -9.14 3.79 -32.10
CA ALA A 405 -9.99 4.93 -32.46
C ALA A 405 -11.43 4.75 -31.93
N GLY A 406 -12.23 5.83 -31.99
CA GLY A 406 -13.68 5.78 -31.73
C GLY A 406 -14.10 6.02 -30.27
N PHE A 407 -13.16 6.25 -29.36
CA PHE A 407 -13.43 6.42 -27.93
C PHE A 407 -13.17 7.84 -27.40
N GLY A 408 -12.75 8.78 -28.27
CA GLY A 408 -12.44 10.15 -27.90
C GLY A 408 -11.18 10.31 -27.01
N ASN A 409 -10.39 9.25 -26.87
CA ASN A 409 -9.19 9.28 -26.04
C ASN A 409 -8.00 9.94 -26.76
N SER A 410 -7.06 10.44 -25.97
CA SER A 410 -5.78 10.98 -26.44
C SER A 410 -4.60 10.31 -25.73
N LEU A 411 -3.60 9.89 -26.49
CA LEU A 411 -2.32 9.42 -25.99
C LEU A 411 -1.22 10.38 -26.44
N ILE A 412 -0.55 11.02 -25.47
CA ILE A 412 0.53 11.98 -25.70
C ILE A 412 1.80 11.41 -25.10
N VAL A 413 2.85 11.25 -25.90
CA VAL A 413 4.15 10.73 -25.47
C VAL A 413 5.23 11.74 -25.81
N ASN A 414 5.96 12.21 -24.80
CA ASN A 414 7.01 13.24 -24.94
C ASN A 414 6.52 14.48 -25.72
N GLY A 415 5.27 14.91 -25.45
CA GLY A 415 4.63 16.05 -26.09
C GLY A 415 4.07 15.79 -27.50
N GLN A 416 4.22 14.58 -28.05
CA GLN A 416 3.69 14.21 -29.36
C GLN A 416 2.40 13.39 -29.21
N THR A 417 1.37 13.74 -29.97
CA THR A 417 0.14 12.93 -30.05
C THR A 417 0.41 11.67 -30.84
N MET A 418 0.18 10.52 -30.21
CA MET A 418 0.33 9.22 -30.86
C MET A 418 -0.92 8.91 -31.70
N PRO A 419 -0.77 8.35 -32.92
CA PRO A 419 -1.91 7.91 -33.70
C PRO A 419 -2.60 6.72 -33.02
N ASN A 420 -3.88 6.55 -33.33
CA ASN A 420 -4.60 5.35 -32.94
C ASN A 420 -3.94 4.10 -33.55
N GLY A 421 -3.89 3.02 -32.78
CA GLY A 421 -3.36 1.74 -33.21
C GLY A 421 -3.10 0.81 -32.05
N SER A 422 -2.51 -0.34 -32.36
CA SER A 422 -1.98 -1.26 -31.37
C SER A 422 -0.65 -1.83 -31.83
N ARG A 423 0.17 -2.20 -30.84
CA ARG A 423 1.35 -3.00 -31.04
C ARG A 423 1.37 -4.06 -29.95
N ASN A 424 1.06 -5.28 -30.34
CA ASN A 424 0.91 -6.42 -29.44
C ASN A 424 2.02 -7.44 -29.72
N ALA A 425 2.75 -7.87 -28.68
CA ALA A 425 3.65 -9.01 -28.78
C ALA A 425 3.59 -9.90 -27.53
N TYR A 426 2.42 -9.96 -26.88
CA TYR A 426 2.24 -10.79 -25.69
C TYR A 426 2.51 -12.25 -26.05
N ASP A 427 3.53 -12.79 -25.40
CA ASP A 427 3.99 -14.14 -25.60
C ASP A 427 3.58 -14.95 -24.35
N ALA A 428 2.41 -15.59 -24.45
CA ALA A 428 1.85 -16.40 -23.37
C ALA A 428 2.73 -17.63 -23.05
N THR A 429 3.54 -18.09 -24.00
CA THR A 429 4.39 -19.28 -23.84
C THR A 429 5.78 -18.93 -23.35
N ARG A 430 6.18 -17.64 -23.38
CA ARG A 430 7.47 -17.18 -22.85
C ARG A 430 7.68 -17.65 -21.42
N VAL A 431 8.80 -18.33 -21.19
CA VAL A 431 9.25 -18.70 -19.85
C VAL A 431 10.05 -17.53 -19.28
N CYS A 432 9.64 -17.02 -18.13
CA CYS A 432 10.39 -15.99 -17.41
C CYS A 432 11.43 -16.67 -16.51
N PRO A 433 12.63 -16.08 -16.38
CA PRO A 433 13.73 -16.65 -15.60
C PRO A 433 13.43 -16.78 -14.11
#